data_AF-A0A382T7K0-F1
#
_entry.id   AF-A0A382T7K0-F1
#
_cell.length_a   1.000
_cell.length_b   1.000
_cell.length_c   1.000
_cell.angle_alpha   90.00
_cell.angle_beta   90.00
_cell.angle_gamma   90.00
#
_symmetry.space_group_name_H-M   'P 1'
#
loop_
_entity.id
_entity.type
_entity.pdbx_description
1 polymer ?
#
loop_
_entity_poly.entity_id
_entity_poly.type
_entity_poly.pdbx_seq_one_letter_code
_entity_poly.pdbx_strand_id
1 'polypeptide(L)' 'MLGCRIVVFPELAVTGYPPEDLLFRQDFLKKAESGVAAIANAVHDVCVVVGHPCRDGGFVRNSASVIDGGEIIA' A
#
# COMPACT_ATOMS: atom_id res chain seq x y z
N MET A 1 -24.64 -1.47 8.47
CA MET A 1 -23.35 -1.78 7.82
C MET A 1 -23.33 -1.08 6.46
N LEU A 2 -22.23 -0.46 6.05
CA LEU A 2 -22.17 0.43 4.87
C LEU A 2 -22.17 -0.27 3.48
N GLY A 3 -22.29 -1.61 3.41
CA GLY A 3 -22.51 -2.35 2.14
C GLY A 3 -21.42 -2.17 1.07
N CYS A 4 -20.24 -1.70 1.45
CA CYS A 4 -19.17 -1.33 0.53
C CYS A 4 -18.40 -2.56 0.03
N ARG A 5 -18.11 -2.61 -1.28
CA ARG A 5 -17.30 -3.67 -1.90
C ARG A 5 -15.85 -3.24 -2.20
N ILE A 6 -15.58 -1.94 -2.27
CA ILE A 6 -14.26 -1.38 -2.59
C ILE A 6 -13.99 -0.13 -1.75
N VAL A 7 -12.85 -0.07 -1.06
CA VAL A 7 -12.37 1.12 -0.36
C VAL A 7 -11.09 1.62 -1.02
N VAL A 8 -11.06 2.91 -1.35
CA VAL A 8 -9.90 3.55 -1.98
C VAL A 8 -9.28 4.55 -1.01
N PHE A 9 -7.99 4.43 -0.77
CA PHE A 9 -7.22 5.33 0.09
C PHE A 9 -6.43 6.37 -0.74
N PRO A 10 -6.01 7.49 -0.10
CA PRO A 10 -5.18 8.49 -0.75
C PRO A 10 -3.82 7.97 -1.23
N GLU A 11 -3.14 8.81 -2.00
CA GLU A 11 -1.74 8.64 -2.39
C GLU A 11 -0.82 8.46 -1.18
N LEU A 12 0.10 7.49 -1.27
CA LEU A 12 1.07 7.16 -0.23
C LEU A 12 0.48 6.99 1.19
N ALA A 13 -0.80 6.59 1.31
CA ALA A 13 -1.50 6.44 2.59
C ALA A 13 -0.76 5.55 3.61
N VAL A 14 0.00 4.55 3.16
CA VAL A 14 0.80 3.68 4.05
C VAL A 14 1.92 4.45 4.76
N THR A 15 2.50 5.43 4.08
CA THR A 15 3.69 6.16 4.56
C THR A 15 3.42 7.61 4.92
N GLY A 16 2.30 8.18 4.48
CA GLY A 16 2.02 9.61 4.47
C GLY A 16 2.61 10.33 3.25
N TYR A 17 2.05 11.50 2.95
CA TYR A 17 2.52 12.39 1.88
C TYR A 17 2.77 13.80 2.43
N PRO A 18 3.89 14.46 2.09
CA PRO A 18 5.03 13.94 1.31
C PRO A 18 6.01 13.13 2.19
N PRO A 19 6.62 12.05 1.67
CA PRO A 19 7.65 11.27 2.39
C PRO A 19 9.07 11.87 2.31
N GLU A 20 9.30 12.85 1.43
CA GLU A 20 10.57 13.55 1.24
C GLU A 20 11.78 12.58 1.15
N ASP A 21 12.88 12.86 1.87
CA ASP A 21 14.12 12.10 1.83
C ASP A 21 13.98 10.66 2.37
N LEU A 22 12.88 10.34 3.06
CA LEU A 22 12.64 8.98 3.55
C LEU A 22 12.54 7.96 2.41
N LEU A 23 12.22 8.39 1.19
CA LEU A 23 12.22 7.52 0.00
C LEU A 23 13.61 6.97 -0.34
N PHE A 24 14.69 7.60 0.11
CA PHE A 24 16.05 7.09 -0.09
C PHE A 24 16.46 6.04 0.96
N ARG A 25 15.68 5.90 2.04
CA ARG A 25 15.97 4.98 3.14
C ARG A 25 15.42 3.59 2.87
N GLN A 26 16.31 2.60 2.81
CA GLN A 26 15.91 1.21 2.57
C GLN A 26 15.00 0.64 3.67
N ASP A 27 15.25 1.00 4.93
CA ASP A 27 14.45 0.57 6.07
C ASP A 27 13.03 1.16 6.05
N PHE A 28 12.88 2.39 5.53
CA PHE A 28 11.56 3.01 5.34
C PHE A 28 10.73 2.25 4.30
N LEU A 29 11.34 1.91 3.16
CA LEU A 29 10.66 1.18 2.09
C LEU A 29 10.28 -0.24 2.51
N LYS A 30 11.15 -0.95 3.25
CA LYS A 30 10.81 -2.26 3.83
C LYS A 30 9.64 -2.20 4.80
N LYS A 31 9.52 -1.11 5.57
CA LYS A 31 8.37 -0.88 6.46
C LYS A 31 7.10 -0.60 5.67
N ALA A 32 7.18 0.15 4.57
CA ALA A 32 6.05 0.36 3.68
C ALA A 32 5.54 -0.96 3.09
N GLU A 33 6.43 -1.78 2.53
CA GLU A 33 6.12 -3.13 2.02
C GLU A 33 5.48 -4.02 3.10
N SER A 34 6.04 -4.01 4.32
CA SER A 34 5.48 -4.75 5.46
C SER A 34 4.09 -4.23 5.87
N GLY A 35 3.85 -2.92 5.78
CA GLY A 35 2.55 -2.31 6.06
C GLY A 35 1.49 -2.74 5.05
N VAL A 36 1.83 -2.78 3.77
CA VAL A 36 0.92 -3.30 2.72
C VAL A 36 0.60 -4.78 2.97
N ALA A 37 1.61 -5.60 3.28
CA ALA A 37 1.39 -7.02 3.62
C ALA A 37 0.51 -7.19 4.87
N ALA A 38 0.65 -6.33 5.88
CA ALA A 38 -0.21 -6.35 7.06
C ALA A 38 -1.67 -5.99 6.74
N ILE A 39 -1.89 -5.02 5.84
CA ILE A 39 -3.24 -4.67 5.35
C ILE A 39 -3.83 -5.86 4.59
N ALA A 40 -3.07 -6.49 3.69
CA ALA A 40 -3.51 -7.67 2.96
C ALA A 40 -3.96 -8.78 3.91
N ASN A 41 -3.14 -9.14 4.90
CA ASN A 41 -3.49 -10.18 5.88
C ASN A 41 -4.71 -9.86 6.76
N ALA A 42 -5.13 -8.59 6.86
CA ALA A 42 -6.23 -8.16 7.72
C ALA A 42 -7.57 -8.02 7.00
N VAL A 43 -7.59 -8.05 5.67
CA VAL A 43 -8.77 -7.71 4.87
C VAL A 43 -9.18 -8.87 3.97
N HIS A 44 -10.41 -9.39 4.16
CA HIS A 44 -10.94 -10.52 3.39
C HIS A 44 -12.27 -10.23 2.67
N ASP A 45 -13.12 -9.36 3.24
CA ASP A 45 -14.51 -9.18 2.76
C ASP A 45 -14.70 -7.94 1.87
N VAL A 46 -13.65 -7.13 1.68
CA VAL A 46 -13.69 -5.89 0.90
C VAL A 46 -12.41 -5.73 0.10
N CYS A 47 -12.53 -5.25 -1.14
CA CYS A 47 -11.36 -4.92 -1.94
C CYS A 47 -10.79 -3.56 -1.48
N VAL A 48 -9.47 -3.46 -1.35
CA VAL A 48 -8.77 -2.26 -0.88
C VAL A 48 -7.78 -1.79 -1.93
N VAL A 49 -7.81 -0.50 -2.25
CA VAL A 49 -6.78 0.16 -3.06
C VAL A 49 -6.02 1.13 -2.18
N VAL A 50 -4.72 0.91 -1.98
CA VAL A 50 -3.90 1.71 -1.05
C VAL A 50 -2.60 2.18 -1.69
N GLY A 51 -2.32 3.49 -1.59
CA GLY A 51 -1.09 4.10 -2.07
C GLY A 51 0.11 3.85 -1.16
N HIS A 52 1.26 3.51 -1.72
CA HIS A 52 2.53 3.33 -1.02
C HIS A 52 3.73 3.46 -1.97
N PRO A 53 4.94 3.76 -1.48
CA PRO A 53 6.13 3.68 -2.31
C PRO A 53 6.47 2.21 -2.57
N CYS A 54 6.80 1.88 -3.82
CA CYS A 54 7.16 0.52 -4.23
C CYS A 54 8.50 0.53 -4.99
N ARG A 55 9.32 -0.49 -4.76
CA ARG A 55 10.54 -0.72 -5.55
C ARG A 55 10.20 -1.58 -6.76
N ASP A 56 10.45 -1.05 -7.95
CA ASP A 56 10.26 -1.78 -9.19
C ASP A 56 11.35 -1.38 -10.20
N GLY A 57 11.99 -2.37 -10.82
CA GLY A 57 13.10 -2.18 -11.77
C GLY A 57 14.27 -1.35 -11.23
N GLY A 58 14.51 -1.35 -9.91
CA GLY A 58 15.57 -0.57 -9.27
C GLY A 58 15.19 0.89 -8.95
N PHE A 59 13.99 1.33 -9.31
CA PHE A 59 13.47 2.66 -9.00
C PHE A 59 12.41 2.58 -7.89
N VAL A 60 12.34 3.63 -7.09
CA VAL A 60 11.22 3.82 -6.15
C VAL A 60 10.14 4.59 -6.89
N ARG A 61 8.96 3.99 -7.03
CA ARG A 61 7.81 4.60 -7.68
C ARG A 61 6.75 4.92 -6.63
N ASN A 62 5.95 5.93 -6.94
CA ASN A 62 4.64 6.10 -6.33
C ASN A 62 3.69 5.09 -6.95
N SER A 63 3.17 4.17 -6.13
CA SER A 63 2.36 3.04 -6.56
C SER A 63 1.12 2.92 -5.69
N ALA A 64 0.16 2.13 -6.18
CA ALA A 64 -0.97 1.67 -5.38
C ALA A 64 -1.11 0.16 -5.56
N SER A 65 -1.36 -0.54 -4.45
CA SER A 65 -1.69 -1.96 -4.49
C SER A 65 -3.19 -2.16 -4.40
N VAL A 66 -3.68 -3.13 -5.17
CA VAL A 66 -5.05 -3.64 -5.08
C VAL A 66 -5.03 -4.93 -4.27
N ILE A 67 -5.81 -4.98 -3.20
CA ILE A 67 -5.90 -6.09 -2.26
C ILE A 67 -7.33 -6.62 -2.30
N ASP A 68 -7.50 -7.93 -2.48
CA ASP A 68 -8.81 -8.59 -2.39
C ASP A 68 -8.64 -10.01 -1.85
N GLY A 69 -9.56 -10.46 -0.98
CA GLY A 69 -9.50 -11.80 -0.40
C GLY A 69 -8.24 -12.11 0.43
N GLY A 70 -7.51 -11.10 0.88
CA GLY A 70 -6.27 -11.26 1.64
C GLY A 70 -4.99 -11.28 0.79
N GLU A 71 -5.10 -11.10 -0.53
CA GLU A 71 -3.97 -11.14 -1.46
C GLU A 71 -3.80 -9.81 -2.19
N ILE A 72 -2.56 -9.47 -2.56
CA ILE A 72 -2.25 -8.35 -3.44
C ILE A 72 -2.39 -8.86 -4.88
N ILE A 73 -3.34 -8.31 -5.64
CA ILE A 73 -3.69 -8.78 -6.99
C ILE A 73 -3.19 -7.85 -8.11
N ALA A 74 -2.81 -6.61 -7.78
CA ALA A 74 -2.20 -5.65 -8.69
C ALA A 74 -1.34 -4.63 -7.93
#